data_AF-A0A3A4AV32-F1
#
_entry.id   AF-A0A3A4AV32-F1
#
_cell.length_a   1.000
_cell.length_b   1.000
_cell.length_c   1.000
_cell.angle_alpha   90.00
_cell.angle_beta   90.00
_cell.angle_gamma   90.00
#
_symmetry.space_group_name_H-M   'P 1'
#
loop_
_entity.id
_entity.type
_entity.pdbx_description
1 polymer ?
#
loop_
_entity_poly.entity_id
_entity_poly.type
_entity_poly.pdbx_seq_one_letter_code
_entity_poly.pdbx_strand_id
1 'polypeptide(L)'
;MTVTSASRSASPEDLSHVSLEPGVSRPGRGGLGRAAAWLGRRWPTMLGLGLAALSALDLEDGREQGVLVFIAALIYLGTAVAGRPGVVWILFAAATVALALLKVSGTDPWPALVGAAIALAVVGLVSGLRHGPRLALAQIPAMALFGGAALLALALSPTLGACLVAAALMAHAALDALLWRRQAVVTRTMSEFCAALDLTLGLAILALTLT
;
A
#
# COMPACT_ATOMS: atom_id res chain seq x y z
N MET A 1 -44.01 -38.44 43.29
CA MET A 1 -44.99 -39.51 43.03
C MET A 1 -45.02 -39.75 41.52
N THR A 2 -44.22 -40.69 41.00
CA THR A 2 -44.51 -42.12 40.68
C THR A 2 -44.86 -42.28 39.19
N VAL A 3 -43.89 -42.63 38.32
CA VAL A 3 -43.72 -43.92 37.55
C VAL A 3 -44.93 -44.24 36.63
N THR A 4 -44.82 -44.48 35.31
CA THR A 4 -44.43 -45.75 34.63
C THR A 4 -44.53 -45.51 33.10
N SER A 5 -43.48 -45.58 32.27
CA SER A 5 -42.90 -46.74 31.54
C SER A 5 -43.83 -47.53 30.58
N ALA A 6 -43.43 -47.48 29.30
CA ALA A 6 -43.47 -48.50 28.23
C ALA A 6 -44.78 -48.91 27.54
N SER A 7 -44.81 -48.80 26.20
CA SER A 7 -44.63 -49.99 25.34
C SER A 7 -44.21 -49.61 23.91
N ARG A 8 -43.21 -50.34 23.41
CA ARG A 8 -42.73 -50.39 22.02
C ARG A 8 -43.62 -51.37 21.26
N SER A 9 -43.99 -51.04 20.03
CA SER A 9 -44.18 -52.00 18.95
C SER A 9 -43.25 -51.61 17.80
N ALA A 10 -42.10 -52.31 17.73
CA ALA A 10 -41.22 -52.27 16.57
C ALA A 10 -41.80 -53.22 15.52
N SER A 11 -42.11 -52.70 14.33
CA SER A 11 -42.42 -53.51 13.15
C SER A 11 -41.11 -54.03 12.54
N PRO A 12 -41.01 -55.30 12.12
CA PRO A 12 -39.76 -55.95 11.73
C PRO A 12 -39.51 -55.91 10.21
N GLU A 13 -39.65 -54.76 9.55
CA GLU A 13 -39.61 -54.70 8.08
C GLU A 13 -38.88 -53.48 7.47
N ASP A 14 -37.75 -53.05 8.03
CA ASP A 14 -36.89 -52.14 7.24
C ASP A 14 -35.39 -52.33 7.52
N LEU A 15 -34.96 -53.59 7.44
CA LEU A 15 -33.55 -53.99 7.39
C LEU A 15 -33.13 -54.28 5.94
N SER A 16 -33.30 -53.32 5.05
CA SER A 16 -32.69 -53.41 3.73
C SER A 16 -32.34 -52.03 3.20
N HIS A 17 -31.04 -51.85 2.92
CA HIS A 17 -30.42 -50.73 2.22
C HIS A 17 -29.92 -49.55 3.08
N VAL A 18 -29.17 -49.83 4.15
CA VAL A 18 -28.07 -48.93 4.50
C VAL A 18 -26.90 -49.26 3.57
N SER A 19 -26.96 -48.67 2.38
CA SER A 19 -25.83 -48.59 1.47
C SER A 19 -24.69 -47.86 2.20
N LEU A 20 -23.55 -48.54 2.35
CA LEU A 20 -22.29 -47.94 2.75
C LEU A 20 -21.94 -46.89 1.69
N GLU A 21 -22.20 -45.61 1.97
CA GLU A 21 -21.70 -44.51 1.15
C GLU A 21 -20.18 -44.66 1.02
N PRO A 22 -19.64 -44.87 -0.20
CA PRO A 22 -18.21 -44.87 -0.39
C PRO A 22 -17.69 -43.49 0.00
N GLY A 23 -16.79 -43.46 0.98
CA GLY A 23 -16.17 -42.25 1.48
C GLY A 23 -15.67 -41.38 0.32
N VAL A 24 -16.40 -40.30 0.05
CA VAL A 24 -15.96 -39.25 -0.86
C VAL A 24 -14.72 -38.64 -0.25
N SER A 25 -13.57 -39.18 -0.66
CA SER A 25 -12.27 -38.58 -0.46
C SER A 25 -12.31 -37.23 -1.15
N ARG A 26 -12.52 -36.16 -0.38
CA ARG A 26 -12.46 -34.78 -0.89
C ARG A 26 -11.10 -34.63 -1.60
N PRO A 27 -11.07 -34.31 -2.91
CA PRO A 27 -9.81 -34.13 -3.61
C PRO A 27 -9.03 -33.06 -2.86
N GLY A 28 -7.84 -33.43 -2.37
CA GLY A 28 -6.94 -32.50 -1.71
C GLY A 28 -6.68 -31.37 -2.69
N ARG A 29 -7.30 -30.20 -2.44
CA ARG A 29 -6.99 -28.96 -3.16
C ARG A 29 -5.49 -28.74 -2.97
N GLY A 30 -4.73 -29.10 -4.02
CA GLY A 30 -3.29 -29.29 -3.97
C GLY A 30 -2.57 -28.06 -3.44
N GLY A 31 -1.38 -28.28 -2.85
CA GLY A 31 -0.53 -27.21 -2.32
C GLY A 31 -0.33 -26.05 -3.30
N LEU A 32 -0.35 -26.33 -4.61
CA LEU A 32 -0.27 -25.33 -5.68
C LEU A 32 -1.45 -24.36 -5.73
N GLY A 33 -2.69 -24.83 -5.52
CA GLY A 33 -3.87 -23.96 -5.48
C GLY A 33 -3.91 -23.05 -4.24
N ARG A 34 -3.37 -23.54 -3.12
CA ARG A 34 -3.18 -22.74 -1.89
C ARG A 34 -2.04 -21.75 -2.03
N ALA A 35 -0.94 -22.13 -2.68
CA ALA A 35 0.19 -21.27 -2.99
C ALA A 35 -0.21 -20.16 -3.97
N ALA A 36 -0.93 -20.48 -5.06
CA ALA A 36 -1.46 -19.50 -6.00
C ALA A 36 -2.46 -18.54 -5.34
N ALA A 37 -3.36 -19.04 -4.47
CA ALA A 37 -4.27 -18.19 -3.70
C ALA A 37 -3.54 -17.33 -2.65
N TRP A 38 -2.42 -17.82 -2.10
CA TRP A 38 -1.57 -17.05 -1.19
C TRP A 38 -0.79 -15.96 -1.93
N LEU A 39 -0.24 -16.28 -3.09
CA LEU A 39 0.47 -15.33 -3.97
C LEU A 39 -0.48 -14.24 -4.49
N GLY A 40 -1.70 -14.63 -4.89
CA GLY A 40 -2.76 -13.70 -5.26
C GLY A 40 -3.22 -12.79 -4.13
N ARG A 41 -3.00 -13.17 -2.86
CA ARG A 41 -3.28 -12.31 -1.69
C ARG A 41 -2.14 -11.35 -1.36
N ARG A 42 -0.93 -11.56 -1.89
CA ARG A 42 0.28 -10.76 -1.66
C ARG A 42 0.72 -9.95 -2.88
N TRP A 43 -0.14 -9.86 -3.91
CA TRP A 43 0.17 -9.09 -5.11
C TRP A 43 0.64 -7.64 -4.85
N PRO A 44 0.11 -6.89 -3.85
CA PRO A 44 0.58 -5.52 -3.62
C PRO A 44 2.01 -5.49 -3.11
N THR A 45 2.36 -6.41 -2.19
CA THR A 45 3.74 -6.57 -1.70
C THR A 45 4.67 -6.94 -2.84
N MET A 46 4.30 -7.93 -3.66
CA MET A 46 5.14 -8.38 -4.78
C MET A 46 5.36 -7.27 -5.80
N LEU A 47 4.32 -6.48 -6.09
CA LEU A 47 4.42 -5.33 -6.98
C LEU A 47 5.36 -4.26 -6.39
N GLY A 48 5.24 -3.97 -5.09
CA GLY A 48 6.09 -3.00 -4.40
C GLY A 48 7.56 -3.42 -4.40
N LEU A 49 7.83 -4.69 -4.07
CA LEU A 49 9.18 -5.26 -4.13
C LEU A 49 9.75 -5.25 -5.56
N GLY A 50 8.94 -5.59 -6.57
CA GLY A 50 9.35 -5.55 -7.97
C GLY A 50 9.73 -4.15 -8.43
N LEU A 51 8.90 -3.15 -8.11
CA LEU A 51 9.20 -1.76 -8.46
C LEU A 51 10.40 -1.22 -7.68
N ALA A 52 10.58 -1.60 -6.41
CA ALA A 52 11.77 -1.27 -5.64
C ALA A 52 13.04 -1.83 -6.28
N ALA A 53 13.01 -3.09 -6.70
CA ALA A 53 14.13 -3.73 -7.37
C ALA A 53 14.47 -3.03 -8.70
N LEU A 54 13.46 -2.72 -9.53
CA LEU A 54 13.67 -1.98 -10.78
C LEU A 54 14.26 -0.58 -10.52
N SER A 55 13.76 0.13 -9.52
CA SER A 55 14.26 1.46 -9.15
C SER A 55 15.69 1.40 -8.59
N ALA A 56 16.02 0.35 -7.84
CA ALA A 56 17.37 0.14 -7.30
C ALA A 56 18.38 -0.22 -8.40
N LEU A 57 17.97 -0.86 -9.50
CA LEU A 57 18.83 -1.16 -10.64
C LEU A 57 19.16 0.09 -11.48
N ASP A 58 18.27 1.07 -11.50
CA ASP A 58 18.44 2.37 -12.18
C ASP A 58 19.03 3.44 -11.23
N LEU A 59 19.53 3.04 -10.06
CA LEU A 59 19.99 3.96 -9.03
C LEU A 59 21.42 4.44 -9.29
N GLU A 60 21.54 5.56 -9.98
CA GLU A 60 22.81 6.29 -10.09
C GLU A 60 23.01 7.25 -8.91
N ASP A 61 21.92 7.87 -8.46
CA ASP A 61 21.93 8.85 -7.38
C ASP A 61 20.71 8.69 -6.46
N GLY A 62 20.97 8.38 -5.19
CA GLY A 62 19.93 8.19 -4.17
C GLY A 62 19.02 9.40 -3.96
N ARG A 63 19.47 10.62 -4.26
CA ARG A 63 18.65 11.83 -4.09
C ARG A 63 17.49 11.90 -5.09
N GLU A 64 17.66 11.33 -6.29
CA GLU A 64 16.66 11.39 -7.35
C GLU A 64 15.39 10.60 -6.99
N GLN A 65 15.54 9.58 -6.15
CA GLN A 65 14.42 8.80 -5.60
C GLN A 65 13.54 9.62 -4.65
N GLY A 66 13.96 10.83 -4.28
CA GLY A 66 13.11 11.80 -3.57
C GLY A 66 11.80 12.09 -4.31
N VAL A 67 11.77 11.95 -5.63
CA VAL A 67 10.53 12.09 -6.42
C VAL A 67 9.46 11.07 -6.01
N LEU A 68 9.86 9.83 -5.64
CA LEU A 68 8.93 8.77 -5.27
C LEU A 68 8.24 9.08 -3.95
N VAL A 69 8.99 9.48 -2.91
CA VAL A 69 8.39 9.85 -1.62
C VAL A 69 7.53 11.11 -1.73
N PHE A 70 7.91 12.06 -2.60
CA PHE A 70 7.09 13.23 -2.89
C PHE A 70 5.74 12.82 -3.51
N ILE A 71 5.76 11.96 -4.54
CA ILE A 71 4.55 11.46 -5.20
C ILE A 71 3.69 10.67 -4.21
N ALA A 72 4.28 9.82 -3.37
CA ALA A 72 3.55 9.06 -2.36
C ALA A 72 2.79 10.00 -1.40
N ALA A 73 3.46 11.01 -0.87
CA ALA A 73 2.81 12.01 -0.02
C ALA A 73 1.71 12.79 -0.77
N LEU A 74 1.96 13.14 -2.05
CA LEU A 74 1.02 13.89 -2.89
C LEU A 74 -0.27 13.10 -3.15
N ILE A 75 -0.18 11.82 -3.53
CA ILE A 75 -1.36 11.00 -3.81
C ILE A 75 -2.14 10.70 -2.52
N TYR A 76 -1.49 10.66 -1.36
CA TYR A 76 -2.14 10.47 -0.07
C TYR A 76 -2.92 11.71 0.34
N LEU A 77 -2.32 12.90 0.17
CA LEU A 77 -3.03 14.16 0.36
C LEU A 77 -4.20 14.30 -0.64
N GLY A 78 -3.99 13.97 -1.91
CA GLY A 78 -5.05 13.98 -2.92
C GLY A 78 -6.20 13.02 -2.58
N THR A 79 -5.89 11.83 -2.05
CA THR A 79 -6.90 10.87 -1.60
C THR A 79 -7.65 11.38 -0.37
N ALA A 80 -6.96 12.02 0.58
CA ALA A 80 -7.57 12.65 1.74
C ALA A 80 -8.54 13.77 1.33
N VAL A 81 -8.14 14.62 0.37
CA VAL A 81 -8.99 15.68 -0.21
C VAL A 81 -10.21 15.08 -0.92
N ALA A 82 -10.03 14.00 -1.68
CA ALA A 82 -11.12 13.31 -2.37
C ALA A 82 -12.10 12.60 -1.43
N GLY A 83 -11.68 12.29 -0.19
CA GLY A 83 -12.50 11.61 0.81
C GLY A 83 -12.87 10.16 0.48
N ARG A 84 -12.26 9.56 -0.56
CA ARG A 84 -12.56 8.21 -1.04
C ARG A 84 -11.27 7.38 -1.16
N PRO A 85 -11.03 6.39 -0.29
CA PRO A 85 -9.78 5.63 -0.29
C PRO A 85 -9.42 4.96 -1.61
N GLY A 86 -10.43 4.54 -2.39
CA GLY A 86 -10.23 3.90 -3.70
C GLY A 86 -9.60 4.80 -4.78
N VAL A 87 -9.69 6.13 -4.63
CA VAL A 87 -9.13 7.09 -5.59
C VAL A 87 -7.60 7.02 -5.65
N VAL A 88 -6.94 6.51 -4.60
CA VAL A 88 -5.48 6.45 -4.54
C VAL A 88 -4.84 5.68 -5.70
N TRP A 89 -5.46 4.61 -6.18
CA TRP A 89 -4.93 3.84 -7.32
C TRP A 89 -5.03 4.62 -8.64
N ILE A 90 -6.08 5.43 -8.80
CA ILE A 90 -6.23 6.32 -9.95
C ILE A 90 -5.16 7.41 -9.88
N LEU A 91 -4.95 8.02 -8.71
CA LEU A 91 -3.93 9.04 -8.52
C LEU A 91 -2.52 8.48 -8.72
N PHE A 92 -2.24 7.27 -8.24
CA PHE A 92 -0.97 6.59 -8.48
C PHE A 92 -0.71 6.36 -9.97
N ALA A 93 -1.71 5.83 -10.69
CA ALA A 93 -1.61 5.63 -12.14
C ALA A 93 -1.42 6.95 -12.88
N ALA A 94 -2.19 7.98 -12.52
CA ALA A 94 -2.07 9.31 -13.11
C ALA A 94 -0.69 9.94 -12.86
N ALA A 95 -0.17 9.84 -11.64
CA ALA A 95 1.15 10.35 -11.29
C ALA A 95 2.27 9.61 -12.06
N THR A 96 2.15 8.28 -12.18
CA THR A 96 3.10 7.46 -12.95
C THR A 96 3.11 7.86 -14.42
N VAL A 97 1.93 7.99 -15.04
CA VAL A 97 1.80 8.40 -16.44
C VAL A 97 2.33 9.83 -16.63
N ALA A 98 1.96 10.76 -15.76
CA ALA A 98 2.44 12.15 -15.83
C ALA A 98 3.96 12.22 -15.73
N LEU A 99 4.57 11.50 -14.79
CA LEU A 99 6.03 11.46 -14.65
C LEU A 99 6.71 10.85 -15.87
N ALA A 100 6.15 9.77 -16.44
CA ALA A 100 6.67 9.16 -17.66
C ALA A 100 6.60 10.13 -18.85
N LEU A 101 5.50 10.87 -19.00
CA LEU A 101 5.35 11.88 -20.04
C LEU A 101 6.35 13.02 -19.88
N LEU A 102 6.53 13.52 -18.66
CA LEU A 102 7.51 14.57 -18.34
C LEU A 102 8.94 14.11 -18.62
N LYS A 103 9.28 12.87 -18.27
CA LYS A 103 10.59 12.26 -18.55
C LYS A 103 10.83 12.16 -20.07
N VAL A 104 9.84 11.70 -20.84
CA VAL A 104 9.94 11.59 -22.31
C VAL A 104 10.01 12.96 -22.99
N SER A 105 9.35 13.99 -22.43
CA SER A 105 9.44 15.36 -22.95
C SER A 105 10.66 16.14 -22.47
N GLY A 106 11.52 15.55 -21.62
CA GLY A 106 12.67 16.23 -21.02
C GLY A 106 12.28 17.41 -20.11
N THR A 107 11.04 17.40 -19.59
CA THR A 107 10.52 18.47 -18.72
C THR A 107 10.80 18.14 -17.27
N ASP A 108 11.31 19.13 -16.53
CA ASP A 108 11.52 19.00 -15.09
C ASP A 108 10.18 18.74 -14.36
N PRO A 109 10.04 17.62 -13.62
CA PRO A 109 8.80 17.32 -12.90
C PRO A 109 8.56 18.19 -11.67
N TRP A 110 9.59 18.80 -11.08
CA TRP A 110 9.48 19.48 -9.78
C TRP A 110 8.49 20.65 -9.76
N PRO A 111 8.46 21.58 -10.75
CA PRO A 111 7.48 22.66 -10.76
C PRO A 111 6.03 22.15 -10.76
N ALA A 112 5.74 21.11 -11.54
CA ALA A 112 4.41 20.51 -11.62
C ALA A 112 4.02 19.83 -10.29
N LEU A 113 4.94 19.06 -9.71
CA LEU A 113 4.74 18.36 -8.45
C LEU A 113 4.51 19.33 -7.28
N VAL A 114 5.36 20.36 -7.16
CA VAL A 114 5.24 21.40 -6.12
C VAL A 114 3.95 22.18 -6.29
N GLY A 115 3.61 22.58 -7.52
CA GLY A 115 2.34 23.25 -7.82
C GLY A 115 1.13 22.42 -7.41
N ALA A 116 1.13 21.11 -7.73
CA ALA A 116 0.08 20.20 -7.33
C ALA A 116 -0.02 20.02 -5.80
N ALA A 117 1.12 19.91 -5.10
CA ALA A 117 1.15 19.80 -3.65
C ALA A 117 0.56 21.04 -2.97
N ILE A 118 0.94 22.24 -3.43
CA ILE A 118 0.40 23.50 -2.92
C ILE A 118 -1.10 23.59 -3.20
N ALA A 119 -1.53 23.29 -4.42
CA ALA A 119 -2.94 23.33 -4.79
C ALA A 119 -3.78 22.39 -3.92
N LEU A 120 -3.34 21.13 -3.74
CA LEU A 120 -4.03 20.17 -2.89
C LEU A 120 -4.01 20.55 -1.41
N ALA A 121 -2.92 21.12 -0.92
CA ALA A 121 -2.85 21.62 0.46
C ALA A 121 -3.83 22.78 0.68
N VAL A 122 -3.89 23.74 -0.24
CA VAL A 122 -4.85 24.86 -0.20
C VAL A 122 -6.28 24.32 -0.26
N VAL A 123 -6.59 23.45 -1.22
CA VAL A 123 -7.92 22.82 -1.33
C VAL A 123 -8.25 22.06 -0.06
N GLY A 124 -7.32 21.29 0.52
CA GLY A 124 -7.50 20.59 1.80
C GLY A 124 -7.78 21.54 2.96
N LEU A 125 -7.11 22.69 3.02
CA LEU A 125 -7.30 23.69 4.08
C LEU A 125 -8.61 24.47 3.96
N VAL A 126 -9.10 24.74 2.75
CA VAL A 126 -10.36 25.47 2.53
C VAL A 126 -11.57 24.55 2.44
N SER A 127 -11.35 23.28 2.14
CA SER A 127 -12.40 22.25 2.13
C SER A 127 -12.73 21.77 3.54
N GLY A 128 -13.79 20.96 3.64
CA GLY A 128 -14.26 20.36 4.89
C GLY A 128 -13.27 19.38 5.56
N LEU A 129 -12.04 19.20 5.05
CA LEU A 129 -11.04 18.28 5.62
C LEU A 129 -10.73 18.58 7.09
N ARG A 130 -10.84 19.87 7.50
CA ARG A 130 -10.70 20.31 8.90
C ARG A 130 -11.75 19.71 9.84
N HIS A 131 -12.94 19.42 9.30
CA HIS A 131 -14.05 18.80 10.04
C HIS A 131 -14.09 17.28 9.85
N GLY A 132 -13.18 16.72 9.04
CA GLY A 132 -13.08 15.30 8.76
C GLY A 132 -12.23 14.53 9.76
N PRO A 133 -11.95 13.24 9.48
CA PRO A 133 -11.11 12.40 10.33
C PRO A 133 -9.71 12.99 10.51
N ARG A 134 -9.18 12.99 11.75
CA ARG A 134 -7.87 13.56 12.09
C ARG A 134 -6.71 13.03 11.23
N LEU A 135 -6.76 11.74 10.84
CA LEU A 135 -5.74 11.13 9.98
C LEU A 135 -5.74 11.65 8.54
N ALA A 136 -6.90 12.12 8.04
CA ALA A 136 -6.99 12.76 6.73
C ALA A 136 -6.40 14.17 6.79
N LEU A 137 -6.71 14.93 7.85
CA LEU A 137 -6.10 16.25 8.08
C LEU A 137 -4.57 16.16 8.27
N ALA A 138 -4.09 15.07 8.89
CA ALA A 138 -2.66 14.81 9.06
C ALA A 138 -1.88 14.62 7.75
N GLN A 139 -2.55 14.44 6.61
CA GLN A 139 -1.86 14.34 5.31
C GLN A 139 -1.27 15.67 4.85
N ILE A 140 -1.77 16.82 5.33
CA ILE A 140 -1.19 18.14 5.04
C ILE A 140 0.21 18.27 5.67
N PRO A 141 0.40 18.09 6.99
CA PRO A 141 1.73 18.10 7.58
C PRO A 141 2.60 16.92 7.10
N ALA A 142 2.02 15.76 6.75
CA ALA A 142 2.78 14.68 6.13
C ALA A 142 3.36 15.10 4.76
N MET A 143 2.56 15.75 3.91
CA MET A 143 3.03 16.30 2.63
C MET A 143 4.16 17.32 2.85
N ALA A 144 4.02 18.21 3.83
CA ALA A 144 5.07 19.18 4.15
C ALA A 144 6.37 18.48 4.62
N LEU A 145 6.25 17.45 5.47
CA LEU A 145 7.39 16.70 5.99
C LEU A 145 8.11 15.92 4.87
N PHE A 146 7.39 15.06 4.15
CA PHE A 146 7.98 14.18 3.14
C PHE A 146 8.36 14.94 1.87
N GLY A 147 7.49 15.84 1.40
CA GLY A 147 7.79 16.69 0.24
C GLY A 147 8.93 17.66 0.54
N GLY A 148 8.95 18.24 1.75
CA GLY A 148 10.04 19.09 2.21
C GLY A 148 11.36 18.33 2.32
N ALA A 149 11.36 17.10 2.85
CA ALA A 149 12.55 16.25 2.89
C ALA A 149 13.08 15.92 1.48
N ALA A 150 12.18 15.60 0.54
CA ALA A 150 12.54 15.32 -0.85
C ALA A 150 13.18 16.54 -1.54
N LEU A 151 12.59 17.73 -1.37
CA LEU A 151 13.14 18.98 -1.91
C LEU A 151 14.45 19.37 -1.24
N LEU A 152 14.55 19.21 0.08
CA LEU A 152 15.76 19.51 0.84
C LEU A 152 16.92 18.61 0.41
N ALA A 153 16.66 17.34 0.11
CA ALA A 153 17.68 16.40 -0.36
C ALA A 153 18.40 16.89 -1.63
N LEU A 154 17.71 17.62 -2.52
CA LEU A 154 18.30 18.21 -3.72
C LEU A 154 19.32 19.32 -3.42
N ALA A 155 19.17 19.99 -2.27
CA ALA A 155 20.08 21.05 -1.84
C ALA A 155 21.26 20.54 -0.99
N LEU A 156 21.27 19.25 -0.65
CA LEU A 156 22.32 18.63 0.14
C LEU A 156 23.40 18.02 -0.76
N SER A 157 24.55 17.66 -0.16
CA SER A 157 25.54 16.83 -0.84
C SER A 157 24.94 15.47 -1.22
N PRO A 158 25.44 14.78 -2.26
CA PRO A 158 24.86 13.52 -2.73
C PRO A 158 24.63 12.49 -1.62
N THR A 159 25.62 12.29 -0.74
CA THR A 159 25.53 11.36 0.41
C THR A 159 24.47 11.78 1.42
N LEU A 160 24.44 13.06 1.82
CA LEU A 160 23.46 13.55 2.80
C LEU A 160 22.03 13.54 2.21
N GLY A 161 21.89 13.91 0.94
CA GLY A 161 20.63 13.86 0.22
C GLY A 161 20.10 12.43 0.10
N ALA A 162 20.94 11.47 -0.30
CA ALA A 162 20.57 10.06 -0.35
C ALA A 162 20.17 9.50 1.01
N CYS A 163 20.91 9.82 2.08
CA CYS A 163 20.54 9.44 3.45
C CYS A 163 19.19 10.05 3.87
N LEU A 164 18.92 11.31 3.52
CA LEU A 164 17.64 11.96 3.83
C LEU A 164 16.48 11.32 3.06
N VAL A 165 16.66 10.99 1.78
CA VAL A 165 15.66 10.28 0.97
C VAL A 165 15.40 8.88 1.53
N ALA A 166 16.44 8.13 1.88
CA ALA A 166 16.30 6.81 2.50
C ALA A 166 15.51 6.89 3.81
N ALA A 167 15.84 7.86 4.68
CA ALA A 167 15.11 8.09 5.92
C ALA A 167 13.64 8.49 5.66
N ALA A 168 13.38 9.33 4.66
CA ALA A 168 12.03 9.74 4.28
C ALA A 168 11.19 8.57 3.77
N LEU A 169 11.75 7.71 2.92
CA LEU A 169 11.09 6.49 2.44
C LEU A 169 10.78 5.54 3.60
N MET A 170 11.74 5.26 4.48
CA MET A 170 11.52 4.39 5.64
C MET A 170 10.46 4.95 6.60
N ALA A 171 10.47 6.27 6.82
CA ALA A 171 9.45 6.94 7.63
C ALA A 171 8.06 6.90 6.95
N HIS A 172 8.00 7.02 5.62
CA HIS A 172 6.76 6.87 4.87
C HIS A 172 6.22 5.43 4.96
N ALA A 173 7.07 4.41 4.84
CA ALA A 173 6.68 3.01 5.07
C ALA A 173 6.12 2.79 6.49
N ALA A 174 6.65 3.48 7.50
CA ALA A 174 6.11 3.43 8.85
C ALA A 174 4.72 4.11 8.95
N LEU A 175 4.52 5.24 8.26
CA LEU A 175 3.20 5.88 8.12
C LEU A 175 2.21 4.94 7.42
N ASP A 176 2.64 4.23 6.38
CA ASP A 176 1.82 3.23 5.69
C ASP A 176 1.41 2.08 6.59
N ALA A 177 2.33 1.55 7.40
CA ALA A 177 1.99 0.54 8.38
C ALA A 177 0.92 1.04 9.37
N LEU A 178 0.99 2.31 9.79
CA LEU A 178 -0.03 2.93 10.62
C LEU A 178 -1.38 3.05 9.87
N LEU A 179 -1.38 3.57 8.65
CA LEU A 179 -2.60 3.76 7.85
C LEU A 179 -3.25 2.43 7.47
N TRP A 180 -2.45 1.40 7.18
CA TRP A 180 -2.89 0.03 6.96
C TRP A 180 -3.57 -0.55 8.21
N ARG A 181 -2.99 -0.34 9.40
CA ARG A 181 -3.58 -0.81 10.68
C ARG A 181 -4.87 -0.08 11.01
N ARG A 182 -4.97 1.20 10.65
CA ARG A 182 -6.13 2.06 10.91
C ARG A 182 -7.20 2.00 9.82
N GLN A 183 -6.90 1.38 8.67
CA GLN A 183 -7.76 1.32 7.49
C GLN A 183 -8.28 2.71 7.09
N ALA A 184 -7.37 3.69 7.08
CA ALA A 184 -7.71 5.10 6.93
C ALA A 184 -6.97 5.74 5.75
N VAL A 185 -7.58 6.79 5.19
CA VAL A 185 -7.08 7.62 4.07
C VAL A 185 -7.00 6.87 2.75
N VAL A 186 -6.24 5.78 2.65
CA VAL A 186 -6.00 5.01 1.42
C VAL A 186 -6.47 3.56 1.55
N THR A 187 -6.55 2.85 0.43
CA THR A 187 -6.85 1.41 0.47
C THR A 187 -5.73 0.61 1.15
N ARG A 188 -6.11 -0.49 1.79
CA ARG A 188 -5.15 -1.41 2.43
C ARG A 188 -4.11 -1.96 1.47
N THR A 189 -4.50 -2.23 0.22
CA THR A 189 -3.58 -2.72 -0.81
C THR A 189 -2.57 -1.65 -1.21
N MET A 190 -2.95 -0.38 -1.26
CA MET A 190 -2.01 0.71 -1.54
C MET A 190 -0.99 0.87 -0.41
N SER A 191 -1.43 0.91 0.86
CA SER A 191 -0.47 1.00 1.97
C SER A 191 0.47 -0.21 2.04
N GLU A 192 0.00 -1.42 1.71
CA GLU A 192 0.87 -2.60 1.65
C GLU A 192 1.89 -2.52 0.50
N PHE A 193 1.49 -1.95 -0.64
CA PHE A 193 2.38 -1.70 -1.79
C PHE A 193 3.44 -0.65 -1.45
N CYS A 194 3.05 0.54 -0.98
CA CYS A 194 3.97 1.64 -0.65
C CYS A 194 4.91 1.26 0.50
N ALA A 195 4.41 0.60 1.55
CA ALA A 195 5.28 0.13 2.63
C ALA A 195 6.37 -0.83 2.15
N ALA A 196 6.05 -1.76 1.24
CA ALA A 196 7.02 -2.69 0.69
C ALA A 196 8.03 -1.97 -0.23
N LEU A 197 7.53 -1.11 -1.11
CA LEU A 197 8.35 -0.29 -2.02
C LEU A 197 9.35 0.56 -1.24
N ASP A 198 8.86 1.38 -0.32
CA ASP A 198 9.63 2.42 0.33
C ASP A 198 10.63 1.85 1.33
N LEU A 199 10.24 0.80 2.07
CA LEU A 199 11.16 0.14 2.99
C LEU A 199 12.31 -0.52 2.23
N THR A 200 12.00 -1.26 1.16
CA THR A 200 13.02 -1.96 0.38
C THR A 200 13.93 -0.97 -0.34
N LEU A 201 13.37 0.06 -0.97
CA LEU A 201 14.15 1.06 -1.69
C LEU A 201 14.98 1.92 -0.73
N GLY A 202 14.42 2.35 0.40
CA GLY A 202 15.15 3.11 1.42
C GLY A 202 16.35 2.33 1.98
N LEU A 203 16.17 1.04 2.27
CA LEU A 203 17.26 0.16 2.68
C LEU A 203 18.32 -0.02 1.59
N ALA A 204 17.91 -0.15 0.32
CA ALA A 204 18.84 -0.28 -0.81
C ALA A 204 19.67 0.99 -1.01
N ILE A 205 19.04 2.17 -0.99
CA ILE A 205 19.74 3.46 -1.08
C ILE A 205 20.75 3.59 0.06
N LEU A 206 20.34 3.30 1.30
CA LEU A 206 21.22 3.42 2.46
C LEU A 206 22.41 2.45 2.37
N ALA A 207 22.17 1.21 1.96
CA ALA A 207 23.23 0.22 1.77
C ALA A 207 24.25 0.70 0.72
N LEU A 208 23.78 1.14 -0.45
CA LEU A 208 24.64 1.60 -1.54
C LEU A 208 25.39 2.90 -1.22
N THR A 209 24.78 3.77 -0.40
CA THR A 209 25.41 5.04 0.02
C THR A 209 26.55 4.83 1.03
N LEU A 210 26.52 3.74 1.79
CA LEU A 210 27.47 3.45 2.87
C LEU A 210 28.58 2.46 2.48
N THR A 211 28.56 1.95 1.24
CA THR A 211 29.57 1.03 0.69
C THR A 211 30.47 1.75 -0.30
#